data_AF-A0A522XR58-F1
#
_entry.id   AF-A0A522XR58-F1
#
_cell.length_a   1.000
_cell.length_b   1.000
_cell.length_c   1.000
_cell.angle_alpha   90.00
_cell.angle_beta   90.00
_cell.angle_gamma   90.00
#
_symmetry.space_group_name_H-M   'P 1'
#
loop_
_entity.id
_entity.type
_entity.pdbx_description
1 polymer ?
#
loop_
_entity_poly.entity_id
_entity_poly.type
_entity_poly.pdbx_seq_one_letter_code
_entity_poly.pdbx_strand_id
1 'polypeptide(L)'
;MFTINGNGKEIAELFKKFGLTEYESRVYFTLQVSGKTRVGKLWVSAGVPQSKVYNTIQILSTKGLIETTNLSPLEIRAKPFLRFANEYLTDRKCSLYEIQEKIDNYKEVTKNRAVKVII
;
A
#
# COMPACT_ATOMS: atom_id res chain seq x y z
N MET A 1 -26.03 3.88 0.16
CA MET A 1 -24.81 4.45 -0.46
C MET A 1 -23.85 4.70 0.69
N PHE A 2 -22.68 4.05 0.75
CA PHE A 2 -21.80 4.18 1.92
C PHE A 2 -21.21 5.58 1.93
N THR A 3 -21.90 6.46 2.64
CA THR A 3 -21.38 7.74 3.06
C THR A 3 -20.18 7.42 3.93
N ILE A 4 -19.03 7.93 3.52
CA ILE A 4 -17.87 8.02 4.38
C ILE A 4 -18.27 9.01 5.49
N ASN A 5 -18.97 8.53 6.53
CA ASN A 5 -19.11 9.25 7.78
C ASN A 5 -17.69 9.60 8.28
N GLY A 6 -17.52 10.70 9.01
CA GLY A 6 -16.21 11.31 9.35
C GLY A 6 -15.05 10.32 9.60
N ASN A 7 -15.31 9.25 10.35
CA ASN A 7 -14.33 8.19 10.67
C ASN A 7 -13.74 7.47 9.45
N GLY A 8 -14.52 7.22 8.40
CA GLY A 8 -14.01 6.53 7.20
C GLY A 8 -13.03 7.40 6.39
N LYS A 9 -13.17 8.73 6.48
CA LYS A 9 -12.28 9.69 5.80
C LYS A 9 -10.95 9.75 6.53
N GLU A 10 -11.00 9.78 7.86
CA GLU A 10 -9.81 9.70 8.71
C GLU A 10 -9.01 8.43 8.45
N ILE A 11 -9.69 7.28 8.39
CA ILE A 11 -9.03 5.98 8.11
C ILE A 11 -8.43 5.97 6.69
N ALA A 12 -9.12 6.51 5.69
CA ALA A 12 -8.58 6.62 4.35
C ALA A 12 -7.33 7.53 4.28
N GLU A 13 -7.30 8.64 5.03
CA GLU A 13 -6.11 9.49 5.15
C GLU A 13 -4.96 8.78 5.87
N LEU A 14 -5.24 7.92 6.86
CA LEU A 14 -4.21 7.09 7.47
C LEU A 14 -3.61 6.11 6.46
N PHE A 15 -4.43 5.42 5.65
CA PHE A 15 -3.93 4.53 4.61
C PHE A 15 -3.06 5.26 3.57
N LYS A 16 -3.38 6.50 3.24
CA LYS A 16 -2.54 7.34 2.37
C LYS A 16 -1.13 7.55 2.92
N LYS A 17 -0.96 7.65 4.24
CA LYS A 17 0.38 7.74 4.87
C LYS A 17 1.22 6.48 4.68
N PHE A 18 0.58 5.34 4.43
CA PHE A 18 1.24 4.07 4.12
C PHE A 18 1.36 3.80 2.61
N GLY A 19 1.15 4.83 1.76
CA GLY A 19 1.38 4.74 0.32
C GLY A 19 0.23 4.15 -0.48
N LEU A 20 -0.99 4.17 0.05
CA LEU A 20 -2.21 3.89 -0.73
C LEU A 20 -2.71 5.17 -1.39
N THR A 21 -3.26 5.06 -2.60
CA THR A 21 -3.97 6.17 -3.24
C THR A 21 -5.35 6.38 -2.62
N GLU A 22 -6.03 7.47 -2.98
CA GLU A 22 -7.37 7.74 -2.46
C GLU A 22 -8.40 6.66 -2.86
N TYR A 23 -8.34 6.20 -4.12
CA TYR A 23 -9.21 5.11 -4.56
C TYR A 23 -8.85 3.77 -3.91
N GLU A 24 -7.56 3.46 -3.77
CA GLU A 24 -7.10 2.28 -3.03
C GLU A 24 -7.61 2.30 -1.59
N SER A 25 -7.48 3.43 -0.91
CA SER A 25 -7.89 3.59 0.48
C SER A 25 -9.39 3.39 0.66
N ARG A 26 -10.21 3.98 -0.22
CA ARG A 26 -11.68 3.82 -0.20
C ARG A 26 -12.11 2.39 -0.49
N VAL A 27 -11.53 1.76 -1.52
CA VAL A 27 -11.84 0.37 -1.88
C VAL A 27 -11.44 -0.58 -0.77
N TYR A 28 -10.22 -0.43 -0.24
CA TYR A 28 -9.70 -1.29 0.83
C TYR A 28 -10.49 -1.12 2.13
N PHE A 29 -10.81 0.12 2.53
CA PHE A 29 -11.67 0.39 3.68
C PHE A 29 -13.04 -0.27 3.53
N THR A 30 -13.66 -0.10 2.36
CA THR A 30 -14.97 -0.70 2.06
C THR A 30 -14.92 -2.22 2.17
N LEU A 31 -13.86 -2.85 1.65
CA LEU A 31 -13.65 -4.29 1.78
C LEU A 31 -13.40 -4.71 3.24
N GLN A 32 -12.71 -3.91 4.05
CA GLN A 32 -12.53 -4.25 5.47
C GLN A 32 -13.85 -4.22 6.24
N VAL A 33 -14.68 -3.21 5.99
CA VAL A 33 -15.98 -3.07 6.68
C VAL A 33 -16.98 -4.10 6.16
N SER A 34 -17.01 -4.35 4.86
CA SER A 34 -18.00 -5.24 4.22
C SER A 34 -17.56 -6.71 4.23
N GLY A 35 -16.31 -7.00 4.57
CA GLY A 35 -15.74 -8.34 4.53
C GLY A 35 -15.60 -8.89 3.11
N LYS A 36 -16.33 -9.97 2.82
CA LYS A 36 -16.30 -10.65 1.52
C LYS A 36 -17.35 -10.04 0.59
N THR A 37 -16.95 -9.57 -0.58
CA THR A 37 -17.86 -8.88 -1.51
C THR A 37 -17.55 -9.23 -2.97
N ARG A 38 -18.60 -9.21 -3.82
CA ARG A 38 -18.48 -9.36 -5.28
C ARG A 38 -18.02 -8.06 -5.92
N VAL A 39 -17.09 -8.15 -6.88
CA VAL A 39 -16.53 -6.97 -7.59
C VAL A 39 -17.63 -6.05 -8.15
N GLY A 40 -18.68 -6.62 -8.74
CA GLY A 40 -19.75 -5.87 -9.38
C GLY A 40 -20.58 -4.95 -8.46
N LYS A 41 -20.51 -5.15 -7.13
CA LYS A 41 -21.20 -4.29 -6.13
C LYS A 41 -20.24 -3.34 -5.40
N LEU A 42 -18.93 -3.53 -5.60
CA LEU A 42 -17.90 -2.81 -4.85
C LEU A 42 -17.81 -1.34 -5.26
N TRP A 43 -17.98 -1.02 -6.55
CA TRP A 43 -17.84 0.35 -7.06
C TRP A 43 -18.87 1.32 -6.46
N VAL A 44 -20.12 0.88 -6.34
CA VAL A 44 -21.19 1.68 -5.69
C VAL A 44 -20.89 1.90 -4.21
N SER A 45 -20.38 0.87 -3.54
CA SER A 45 -20.11 0.91 -2.10
C SER A 45 -18.87 1.74 -1.77
N ALA A 46 -17.82 1.64 -2.60
CA ALA A 46 -16.58 2.40 -2.42
C ALA A 46 -16.70 3.86 -2.92
N GLY A 47 -17.74 4.20 -3.68
CA GLY A 47 -17.89 5.52 -4.30
C GLY A 47 -16.76 5.81 -5.30
N VAL A 48 -16.24 4.78 -5.96
CA VAL A 48 -15.14 4.87 -6.93
C VAL A 48 -15.70 4.53 -8.32
N PRO A 49 -15.29 5.25 -9.39
CA PRO A 49 -15.74 4.94 -10.75
C PRO A 49 -15.47 3.47 -11.12
N GLN A 50 -16.45 2.81 -11.74
CA GLN A 50 -16.36 1.40 -12.11
C GLN A 50 -15.10 1.08 -12.94
N SER A 51 -14.71 1.99 -13.84
CA SER A 51 -13.50 1.88 -14.66
C SER A 51 -12.19 1.86 -13.85
N LYS A 52 -12.18 2.42 -12.64
CA LYS A 52 -11.00 2.46 -11.76
C LYS A 52 -11.00 1.31 -10.76
N VAL A 53 -12.17 0.80 -10.36
CA VAL A 53 -12.28 -0.24 -9.33
C VAL A 53 -11.55 -1.52 -9.69
N TYR A 54 -11.68 -2.01 -10.93
CA TYR A 54 -10.97 -3.21 -11.36
C TYR A 54 -9.45 -3.05 -11.28
N ASN A 55 -8.92 -1.91 -11.74
CA ASN A 55 -7.50 -1.60 -11.65
C ASN A 55 -7.05 -1.49 -10.19
N THR A 56 -7.83 -0.81 -9.35
CA THR A 56 -7.54 -0.69 -7.91
C THR A 56 -7.52 -2.05 -7.21
N ILE A 57 -8.43 -2.96 -7.55
CA ILE A 57 -8.44 -4.33 -7.03
C ILE A 57 -7.15 -5.04 -7.43
N GLN A 58 -6.73 -4.96 -8.69
CA GLN A 58 -5.48 -5.59 -9.15
C GLN A 58 -4.28 -5.04 -8.36
N ILE A 59 -4.16 -3.73 -8.23
CA ILE A 59 -3.07 -3.08 -7.46
C ILE A 59 -3.08 -3.53 -6.00
N LEU A 60 -4.24 -3.54 -5.34
CA LEU A 60 -4.37 -3.99 -3.96
C LEU A 60 -4.03 -5.48 -3.81
N SER A 61 -4.34 -6.30 -4.82
CA SER A 61 -4.01 -7.72 -4.84
C SER A 61 -2.51 -7.94 -4.96
N THR A 62 -1.85 -7.19 -5.86
CA THR A 62 -0.39 -7.21 -6.02
C THR A 62 0.33 -6.71 -4.75
N LYS A 63 -0.24 -5.71 -4.06
CA LYS A 63 0.24 -5.25 -2.75
C LYS A 63 -0.02 -6.26 -1.61
N GLY A 64 -0.70 -7.38 -1.88
CA GLY A 64 -1.04 -8.38 -0.87
C GLY A 64 -2.12 -7.94 0.13
N LEU A 65 -2.80 -6.82 -0.11
CA LEU A 65 -3.83 -6.26 0.78
C LEU A 65 -5.17 -6.99 0.67
N ILE A 66 -5.44 -7.63 -0.47
CA ILE A 66 -6.69 -8.36 -0.72
C ILE A 66 -6.40 -9.76 -1.26
N GLU A 67 -7.40 -10.62 -1.18
CA GLU A 67 -7.44 -11.92 -1.86
C GLU A 67 -8.62 -11.92 -2.83
N THR A 68 -8.36 -12.38 -4.05
CA THR A 68 -9.38 -12.62 -5.07
C THR A 68 -9.54 -14.12 -5.29
N THR A 69 -10.77 -14.62 -5.33
CA THR A 69 -11.05 -16.01 -5.69
C THR A 69 -11.63 -16.04 -7.10
N ASN A 70 -11.01 -16.80 -8.02
CA ASN A 70 -11.43 -16.94 -9.43
C ASN A 70 -12.75 -17.72 -9.61
N LEU A 71 -13.65 -17.69 -8.63
CA LEU A 71 -14.99 -18.23 -8.77
C LEU A 71 -15.85 -17.25 -9.57
N SER A 72 -16.85 -17.77 -10.28
CA SER A 72 -17.86 -16.94 -10.94
C SER A 72 -19.11 -16.91 -10.05
N PRO A 73 -19.44 -15.79 -9.39
CA PRO A 73 -18.90 -14.45 -9.55
C PRO A 73 -17.61 -14.18 -8.76
N LEU A 74 -16.72 -13.32 -9.29
CA LEU A 74 -15.42 -12.97 -8.69
C LEU A 74 -15.62 -12.37 -7.29
N GLU A 75 -15.09 -13.07 -6.29
CA GLU A 75 -15.16 -12.70 -4.88
C GLU A 75 -13.84 -12.11 -4.40
N ILE A 76 -13.95 -11.08 -3.57
CA ILE A 76 -12.82 -10.36 -3.01
C ILE A 76 -12.96 -10.32 -1.49
N ARG A 77 -11.83 -10.43 -0.80
CA ARG A 77 -11.74 -10.29 0.65
C ARG A 77 -10.54 -9.41 1.01
N ALA A 78 -10.71 -8.50 1.96
CA ALA A 78 -9.58 -7.76 2.54
C ALA A 78 -8.81 -8.62 3.55
N LYS A 79 -7.47 -8.57 3.49
CA LYS A 79 -6.60 -9.08 4.56
C LYS A 79 -6.43 -8.04 5.67
N PRO A 80 -6.13 -8.45 6.91
CA PRO A 80 -5.84 -7.51 8.00
C PRO A 80 -4.70 -6.56 7.66
N PHE A 81 -4.93 -5.26 7.87
CA PHE A 81 -3.94 -4.23 7.54
C PHE A 81 -2.62 -4.40 8.30
N LEU A 82 -2.67 -4.85 9.56
CA LEU A 82 -1.46 -5.06 10.37
C LEU A 82 -0.46 -6.01 9.72
N ARG A 83 -0.94 -7.03 8.97
CA ARG A 83 -0.05 -7.95 8.26
C ARG A 83 0.73 -7.23 7.17
N PHE A 84 0.03 -6.42 6.37
CA PHE A 84 0.66 -5.58 5.35
C PHE A 84 1.58 -4.52 5.95
N ALA A 85 1.18 -3.87 7.04
CA ALA A 85 1.98 -2.83 7.68
C ALA A 85 3.33 -3.36 8.16
N ASN A 86 3.40 -4.57 8.70
CA ASN A 86 4.65 -5.18 9.13
C ASN A 86 5.61 -5.45 7.97
N GLU A 87 5.11 -6.01 6.87
CA GLU A 87 5.89 -6.28 5.66
C GLU A 87 6.39 -4.96 5.06
N TYR A 88 5.50 -3.97 4.91
CA TYR A 88 5.83 -2.63 4.42
C TYR A 88 6.90 -1.91 5.26
N LEU A 89 6.80 -1.99 6.59
CA LEU A 89 7.78 -1.38 7.50
C LEU A 89 9.13 -2.10 7.43
N THR A 90 9.12 -3.42 7.22
CA THR A 90 10.34 -4.22 7.10
C THR A 90 11.08 -3.85 5.82
N ASP A 91 10.39 -3.83 4.69
CA ASP A 91 10.96 -3.42 3.39
C ASP A 91 11.56 -2.02 3.46
N ARG A 92 10.82 -1.07 4.05
CA ARG A 92 11.32 0.30 4.23
C ARG A 92 12.56 0.36 5.11
N LYS A 93 12.60 -0.40 6.21
CA LYS A 93 13.79 -0.46 7.07
C LYS A 93 14.99 -0.99 6.29
N CYS A 94 14.83 -2.06 5.51
CA CYS A 94 15.89 -2.59 4.66
C CYS A 94 16.43 -1.53 3.70
N SER A 95 15.55 -0.80 3.01
CA SER A 95 15.96 0.31 2.13
C SER A 95 16.71 1.42 2.87
N LEU A 96 16.34 1.74 4.12
CA LEU A 96 17.08 2.72 4.93
C LEU A 96 18.49 2.25 5.27
N TYR A 97 18.66 0.96 5.59
CA TYR A 97 19.99 0.39 5.83
C TYR A 97 20.86 0.41 4.57
N GLU A 98 20.31 0.07 3.41
CA GLU A 98 21.03 0.15 2.12
C GLU A 98 21.48 1.58 1.80
N ILE A 99 20.63 2.57 2.06
CA ILE A 99 20.97 3.98 1.88
C ILE A 99 22.13 4.36 2.80
N GLN A 100 22.07 3.95 4.07
CA GLN A 100 23.11 4.26 5.05
C GLN A 100 24.45 3.63 4.67
N GLU A 101 24.45 2.36 4.26
CA GLU A 101 25.64 1.66 3.78
C GLU A 101 26.28 2.38 2.58
N LYS A 102 25.47 2.82 1.61
CA LYS A 102 25.97 3.59 0.46
C LYS A 102 26.59 4.93 0.87
N ILE A 103 25.99 5.61 1.84
CA ILE A 103 26.53 6.87 2.38
C ILE A 103 27.89 6.62 3.05
N ASP A 104 28.01 5.58 3.86
CA ASP A 104 29.23 5.28 4.59
C ASP A 104 30.35 4.84 3.65
N ASN A 105 30.04 4.01 2.65
CA ASN A 105 30.97 3.66 1.57
C ASN A 105 31.48 4.92 0.82
N TYR A 106 30.61 5.90 0.55
CA TYR A 106 31.00 7.14 -0.13
C TYR A 106 31.94 8.00 0.73
N LYS A 107 31.72 8.05 2.05
CA LYS A 107 32.60 8.77 2.98
C LYS A 107 34.00 8.15 3.02
N GLU A 108 34.10 6.83 3.09
CA GLU A 108 35.39 6.12 3.12
C GLU A 108 36.19 6.34 1.83
N VAL A 109 35.54 6.31 0.66
CA VAL A 109 36.19 6.59 -0.63
C VAL A 109 36.72 8.03 -0.69
N THR A 110 35.96 8.99 -0.15
CA THR A 110 36.36 10.41 -0.13
C THR A 110 37.55 10.65 0.79
N LYS A 111 37.56 10.01 1.97
CA LYS A 111 38.66 10.09 2.93
C LYS A 111 39.96 9.50 2.38
N ASN A 112 39.88 8.35 1.72
CA ASN A 112 41.05 7.71 1.09
C ASN A 112 41.60 8.49 -0.11
N ARG A 113 40.75 9.21 -0.85
CA ARG A 113 41.22 10.12 -1.92
C ARG A 113 41.94 11.34 -1.36
N ALA A 114 41.46 11.94 -0.28
CA ALA A 114 42.12 13.09 0.35
C ALA A 114 43.52 12.75 0.87
N VAL A 115 43.72 11.55 1.42
CA VAL A 115 45.03 11.09 1.91
C VAL A 115 46.02 10.83 0.77
N LYS A 116 45.55 10.32 -0.38
CA LYS A 116 46.43 10.03 -1.55
C LYS A 116 46.91 11.27 -2.31
N VAL A 117 46.31 12.44 -2.12
CA VAL A 117 46.70 13.68 -2.81
C VAL A 117 47.77 14.46 -2.04
N ILE A 118 47.99 14.13 -0.75
CA ILE A 118 48.90 14.84 0.14
C ILE A 118 50.28 14.15 0.23
N ILE A 119 50.45 12.99 -0.42
CA ILE A 119 51.70 12.20 -0.43
C ILE A 119 52.37 12.31 -1.80
#